data_AF-A0A1C7MIU4-F1
#
_entry.id   AF-A0A1C7MIU4-F1
#
_cell.length_a   1.000
_cell.length_b   1.000
_cell.length_c   1.000
_cell.angle_alpha   90.00
_cell.angle_beta   90.00
_cell.angle_gamma   90.00
#
_symmetry.space_group_name_H-M   'P 1'
#
loop_
_entity.id
_entity.type
_entity.pdbx_description
1 polymer ?
#
loop_
_entity_poly.entity_id
_entity_poly.type
_entity_poly.pdbx_seq_one_letter_code
_entity_poly.pdbx_strand_id
1 'polypeptide(L)'
;MHSSWDIIYLAVCNWSYRDTLGTPGMGVQISGFNFVGSTNTLSVNSDAMRVTVREGACTGSWDWSALKVSGGSAGPITNFNDIENVSQ
;
A
#
# COMPACT_ATOMS: atom_id res chain seq x y z
N MET A 1 12.65 -21.25 -5.53
CA MET A 1 13.37 -20.00 -5.25
C MET A 1 12.33 -18.89 -5.27
N HIS A 2 11.97 -18.36 -4.09
CA HIS A 2 10.90 -17.38 -3.92
C HIS A 2 11.40 -16.00 -4.38
N SER A 3 10.97 -15.57 -5.57
CA SER A 3 11.20 -14.22 -6.08
C SER A 3 10.00 -13.35 -5.70
N SER A 4 9.82 -13.08 -4.40
CA SER A 4 8.66 -12.34 -3.89
C SER A 4 8.93 -10.83 -3.80
N TRP A 5 9.46 -10.23 -4.87
CA TRP A 5 9.83 -8.80 -4.88
C TRP A 5 9.00 -7.91 -5.81
N ASP A 6 7.97 -8.43 -6.48
CA ASP A 6 7.10 -7.61 -7.35
C ASP A 6 5.89 -7.02 -6.62
N ILE A 7 5.99 -6.79 -5.31
CA ILE A 7 5.00 -6.00 -4.58
C ILE A 7 5.32 -4.54 -4.86
N ILE A 8 4.45 -3.83 -5.60
CA ILE A 8 4.43 -2.38 -5.53
C ILE A 8 3.93 -2.06 -4.11
N TYR A 9 4.89 -1.84 -3.20
CA TYR A 9 4.64 -1.33 -1.86
C TYR A 9 4.22 0.13 -1.96
N LEU A 10 3.00 0.38 -2.45
CA LEU A 10 2.58 1.76 -2.66
C LEU A 10 2.37 2.50 -1.34
N ALA A 11 2.04 1.78 -0.27
CA ALA A 11 2.10 2.32 1.09
C ALA A 11 2.12 1.19 2.12
N VAL A 12 3.30 0.63 2.38
CA VAL A 12 3.49 -0.22 3.54
C VAL A 12 4.10 0.62 4.65
N CYS A 13 3.25 1.08 5.58
CA CYS A 13 3.65 1.63 6.89
C CYS A 13 4.24 0.52 7.77
N ASN A 14 5.13 -0.30 7.23
CA ASN A 14 5.74 -1.43 7.89
C ASN A 14 7.20 -1.49 7.46
N TRP A 15 8.08 -1.19 8.42
CA TRP A 15 9.50 -1.44 8.26
C TRP A 15 9.78 -2.89 8.64
N SER A 16 9.34 -3.82 7.80
CA SER A 16 9.90 -5.18 7.79
C SER A 16 10.41 -5.51 6.40
N TYR A 17 11.42 -4.76 5.94
CA TYR A 17 12.22 -5.22 4.80
C TYR A 17 13.15 -6.40 5.15
N ARG A 18 13.13 -6.89 6.40
CA ARG A 18 13.69 -8.22 6.70
C ARG A 18 13.06 -8.80 7.95
N ASP A 19 12.52 -10.00 7.75
CA ASP A 19 12.09 -10.98 8.72
C ASP A 19 10.81 -10.67 9.51
N THR A 20 10.00 -11.70 9.79
CA THR A 20 9.00 -11.75 10.88
C THR A 20 7.76 -10.86 10.77
N LEU A 21 6.59 -11.50 10.73
CA LEU A 21 5.28 -10.92 11.07
C LEU A 21 5.25 -10.56 12.57
N GLY A 22 5.91 -9.47 12.97
CA GLY A 22 5.88 -8.88 14.31
C GLY A 22 5.04 -7.60 14.36
N THR A 23 4.78 -7.10 15.57
CA THR A 23 4.05 -5.84 15.81
C THR A 23 4.80 -4.65 15.21
N PRO A 24 4.17 -3.81 14.36
CA PRO A 24 4.81 -2.61 13.83
C PRO A 24 5.34 -1.71 14.96
N GLY A 25 6.60 -1.28 14.88
CA GLY A 25 7.15 -0.26 15.77
C GLY A 25 6.64 1.12 15.37
N MET A 26 6.16 1.92 16.32
CA MET A 26 5.53 3.25 16.10
C MET A 26 6.52 4.38 15.72
N GLY A 27 7.70 4.06 15.18
CA GLY A 27 8.80 5.01 15.03
C GLY A 27 8.68 5.96 13.83
N VAL A 28 7.88 5.60 12.80
CA VAL A 28 7.69 6.40 11.60
C VAL A 28 6.20 6.53 11.34
N GLN A 29 5.69 7.75 11.39
CA GLN A 29 4.32 8.07 11.01
C GLN A 29 4.29 8.54 9.56
N ILE A 30 3.41 7.96 8.75
CA ILE A 30 3.16 8.38 7.38
C ILE A 30 1.77 9.01 7.35
N SER A 31 1.68 10.24 6.86
CA SER A 31 0.41 10.96 6.76
C SER A 31 0.24 11.69 5.44
N GLY A 32 -1.02 11.86 5.01
CA GLY A 32 -1.39 12.64 3.81
C GLY A 32 -0.81 12.10 2.51
N PHE A 33 -0.74 10.78 2.34
CA PHE A 33 -0.16 10.16 1.16
C PHE A 33 -1.18 10.03 0.02
N ASN A 34 -1.03 10.89 -1.00
CA ASN A 34 -2.06 11.13 -2.00
C ASN A 34 -1.60 10.83 -3.43
N PHE A 35 -2.49 10.27 -4.24
CA PHE A 35 -2.39 10.23 -5.70
C PHE A 35 -3.49 11.10 -6.29
N VAL A 36 -3.12 12.33 -6.64
CA VAL A 36 -4.05 13.37 -7.12
C VAL A 36 -3.54 14.02 -8.40
N GLY A 37 -4.42 14.74 -9.10
CA GLY A 37 -4.09 15.41 -10.36
C GLY A 37 -4.10 14.42 -11.54
N SER A 38 -3.00 14.34 -12.27
CA SER A 38 -2.87 13.44 -13.42
C SER A 38 -2.86 11.96 -12.98
N THR A 39 -3.43 11.08 -13.82
CA THR A 39 -3.51 9.64 -13.51
C THR A 39 -2.13 9.01 -13.36
N ASN A 40 -1.90 8.39 -12.21
CA ASN A 40 -0.75 7.56 -11.90
C ASN A 40 -1.10 6.11 -12.20
N THR A 41 -0.44 5.51 -13.19
CA THR A 41 -0.71 4.12 -13.59
C THR A 41 0.41 3.21 -13.11
N LEU A 42 0.04 2.19 -12.34
CA LEU A 42 0.94 1.18 -11.80
C LEU A 42 0.45 -0.22 -12.18
N SER A 43 1.37 -1.11 -12.51
CA SER A 43 1.06 -2.49 -12.86
C SER A 43 2.02 -3.43 -12.15
N VAL A 44 1.49 -4.49 -11.55
CA VAL A 44 2.27 -5.55 -10.91
C VAL A 44 2.21 -6.84 -11.75
N ASN A 45 3.16 -7.73 -11.51
CA ASN A 45 3.14 -9.07 -12.10
C ASN A 45 1.94 -9.89 -11.61
N SER A 46 1.55 -10.90 -12.37
CA SER A 46 0.31 -11.67 -12.14
C SER A 46 0.28 -12.44 -10.81
N ASP A 47 1.45 -12.76 -10.25
CA ASP A 47 1.63 -13.45 -8.98
C ASP A 47 1.79 -12.50 -7.77
N ALA A 48 1.79 -11.19 -8.01
CA ALA A 48 1.94 -10.19 -6.97
C ALA A 48 0.61 -9.66 -6.41
N MET A 49 0.72 -8.83 -5.37
CA MET A 49 -0.39 -8.10 -4.77
C MET A 49 -0.28 -6.61 -5.13
N ARG A 50 -1.42 -5.98 -5.44
CA ARG A 50 -1.48 -4.57 -5.89
C ARG A 50 -1.14 -3.57 -4.79
N VAL A 51 -2.06 -3.27 -3.88
CA VAL A 51 -1.81 -2.34 -2.78
C VAL A 51 -2.26 -2.93 -1.46
N THR A 52 -1.39 -2.89 -0.47
CA THR A 52 -1.66 -3.32 0.90
C THR A 52 -1.50 -2.14 1.85
N VAL A 53 -2.46 -1.89 2.73
CA VAL A 53 -2.35 -0.86 3.77
C VAL A 53 -2.75 -1.46 5.11
N ARG A 54 -1.99 -1.17 6.17
CA ARG A 54 -2.28 -1.66 7.52
C ARG A 54 -2.10 -0.52 8.52
N GLU A 55 -3.09 -0.36 9.40
CA GLU A 55 -3.01 0.57 10.53
C GLU A 55 -1.89 0.20 11.51
N GLY A 56 -1.24 1.22 12.05
CA GLY A 56 -0.12 1.10 12.99
C GLY A 56 0.84 2.29 12.90
N ALA A 57 0.99 2.84 11.69
CA ALA A 57 1.83 4.01 11.41
C ALA A 57 1.23 4.95 10.35
N CYS A 58 0.08 4.61 9.74
CA CYS A 58 -0.59 5.48 8.77
C CYS A 58 -1.62 6.36 9.48
N THR A 59 -1.62 7.66 9.18
CA THR A 59 -2.59 8.63 9.72
C THR A 59 -3.04 9.62 8.64
N GLY A 60 -4.10 10.37 8.93
CA GLY A 60 -4.65 11.39 8.04
C GLY A 60 -5.40 10.83 6.83
N SER A 61 -6.09 11.70 6.11
CA SER A 61 -6.89 11.33 4.93
C SER A 61 -6.03 11.22 3.68
N TRP A 62 -6.23 10.14 2.92
CA TRP A 62 -5.50 9.81 1.71
C TRP A 62 -6.45 9.83 0.52
N ASP A 63 -6.24 10.75 -0.43
CA ASP A 63 -6.99 10.82 -1.68
C ASP A 63 -6.23 10.08 -2.79
N TRP A 64 -6.79 8.95 -3.22
CA TRP A 64 -6.24 8.11 -4.28
C TRP A 64 -7.06 8.18 -5.58
N SER A 65 -7.80 9.28 -5.78
CA SER A 65 -8.65 9.49 -6.96
C SER A 65 -7.91 9.40 -8.30
N ALA A 66 -6.62 9.73 -8.35
CA ALA A 66 -5.79 9.64 -9.55
C ALA A 66 -4.94 8.36 -9.61
N LEU A 67 -5.17 7.38 -8.73
CA LEU A 67 -4.44 6.10 -8.75
C LEU A 67 -5.16 5.05 -9.61
N LYS A 68 -4.43 4.43 -10.53
CA LYS A 68 -4.88 3.25 -11.26
C LYS A 68 -3.87 2.12 -11.11
N VAL A 69 -4.28 1.02 -10.47
CA VAL A 69 -3.43 -0.16 -10.28
C VAL A 69 -4.01 -1.36 -11.02
N SER A 70 -3.16 -2.19 -11.60
CA SER A 70 -3.57 -3.37 -12.38
C SER A 70 -2.58 -4.53 -12.24
N GLY A 71 -2.96 -5.71 -12.74
CA GLY A 71 -2.21 -6.94 -12.55
C GLY A 71 -2.41 -7.56 -11.17
N GLY A 72 -1.85 -8.75 -10.96
CA GLY A 72 -1.89 -9.44 -9.66
C GLY A 72 -3.27 -9.60 -9.02
N SER A 73 -3.26 -9.76 -7.70
CA SER A 73 -4.46 -9.79 -6.85
C SER A 73 -4.58 -8.51 -6.01
N ALA A 74 -5.81 -8.20 -5.57
CA ALA A 74 -6.02 -7.08 -4.66
C ALA A 74 -5.36 -7.35 -3.31
N GLY A 75 -4.64 -6.38 -2.79
CA GLY A 75 -4.03 -6.47 -1.46
C GLY A 75 -4.98 -6.03 -0.34
N PRO A 76 -4.82 -6.54 0.89
CA PRO A 76 -5.68 -6.14 1.99
C PRO A 76 -5.39 -4.70 2.42
N ILE A 77 -6.46 -3.93 2.59
CA ILE A 77 -6.48 -2.66 3.32
C ILE A 77 -7.18 -2.95 4.65
N THR A 78 -6.41 -3.04 5.73
CA THR A 78 -6.92 -3.45 7.04
C THR A 78 -6.70 -2.35 8.07
N ASN A 79 -7.76 -2.05 8.81
CA ASN A 79 -7.79 -1.13 9.94
C ASN A 79 -7.46 0.34 9.60
N PHE A 80 -7.27 0.70 8.33
CA PHE A 80 -7.07 2.10 7.90
C PHE A 80 -8.18 2.48 6.93
N ASN A 81 -9.14 3.27 7.39
CA ASN A 81 -10.36 3.59 6.66
C ASN A 81 -10.34 4.98 6.00
N ASP A 82 -9.30 5.77 6.25
CA ASP A 82 -9.19 7.16 5.76
C ASP A 82 -8.59 7.23 4.34
N ILE A 83 -8.86 6.23 3.49
CA ILE A 83 -8.51 6.27 2.06
C ILE A 83 -9.78 6.48 1.25
N GLU A 84 -9.79 7.55 0.48
CA GLU A 84 -10.87 7.90 -0.43
C GLU A 84 -10.53 7.47 -1.86
N ASN A 85 -11.57 7.09 -2.60
CA ASN A 85 -11.49 6.78 -4.04
C ASN A 85 -10.51 5.65 -4.40
N VAL A 86 -10.18 4.77 -3.46
CA VAL A 86 -9.34 3.61 -3.74
C VAL A 86 -10.06 2.62 -4.65
N SER A 87 -9.39 2.25 -5.74
CA SER A 87 -9.82 1.18 -6.63
C SER A 87 -8.64 0.27 -6.94
N GLN A 88 -8.88 -1.04 -6.90
CA GLN A 88 -7.89 -2.07 -7.20
C GLN A 88 -8.47 -3.07 -8.19
#